data_AF-A0A9D8GBH5-F1
#
_entry.id   AF-A0A9D8GBH5-F1
#
_cell.length_a   1.000
_cell.length_b   1.000
_cell.length_c   1.000
_cell.angle_alpha   90.00
_cell.angle_beta   90.00
_cell.angle_gamma   90.00
#
_symmetry.space_group_name_H-M   'P 1'
#
loop_
_entity.id
_entity.type
_entity.pdbx_description
1 polymer ?
#
loop_
_entity_poly.entity_id
_entity_poly.type
_entity_poly.pdbx_seq_one_letter_code
_entity_poly.pdbx_strand_id
1 'polypeptide(L)'
;IYRKQPVANQPPGHPPIEIVRKRVRLKWQEPLKAEIGHFLECIAKGVSPQIPGEKARDALELAVEISEIVKRNNQTRFQSAAVQ
;
A
#
# COMPACT_ATOMS: atom_id res chain seq x y z
N ILE A 1 5.96 -9.12 -7.50
CA ILE A 1 5.57 -7.70 -7.73
C ILE A 1 5.55 -7.48 -9.24
N TYR A 2 4.46 -6.91 -9.76
CA TYR A 2 4.37 -6.51 -11.17
C TYR A 2 4.85 -5.07 -11.31
N ARG A 3 5.59 -4.77 -12.38
CA ARG A 3 6.04 -3.41 -12.70
C ARG A 3 5.98 -3.19 -14.21
N LYS A 4 5.61 -1.98 -14.61
CA LYS A 4 5.73 -1.49 -15.98
C LYS A 4 7.19 -1.16 -16.28
N GLN A 5 7.75 -1.73 -17.33
CA GLN A 5 9.10 -1.46 -17.79
C GLN A 5 9.07 -0.98 -19.26
N PRO A 6 9.74 0.14 -19.58
CA PRO A 6 9.88 0.55 -20.97
C PRO A 6 10.78 -0.45 -21.72
N VAL A 7 10.37 -0.83 -22.92
CA VAL A 7 11.16 -1.73 -23.77
C VAL A 7 11.84 -0.88 -24.84
N ALA A 8 13.17 -0.99 -24.93
CA ALA A 8 13.93 -0.36 -26.00
C ALA A 8 13.83 -1.21 -27.29
N ASN A 9 13.74 -0.56 -28.46
CA ASN A 9 13.68 -1.19 -29.79
C ASN A 9 12.50 -2.16 -29.97
N GLN A 10 11.28 -1.65 -29.84
CA GLN A 10 10.10 -2.48 -30.05
C GLN A 10 9.76 -2.68 -31.53
N PRO A 11 9.23 -3.86 -31.92
CA PRO A 11 8.66 -4.07 -33.24
C PRO A 11 7.46 -3.14 -33.48
N PRO A 12 7.22 -2.70 -34.72
CA PRO A 12 6.05 -1.89 -35.07
C PRO A 12 4.74 -2.59 -34.66
N GLY A 13 3.80 -1.84 -34.06
CA GLY A 13 2.50 -2.35 -33.64
C GLY A 13 2.41 -2.87 -32.19
N HIS A 14 3.49 -2.79 -31.41
CA HIS A 14 3.50 -3.18 -30.00
C HIS A 14 3.53 -1.96 -29.05
N PRO A 15 2.94 -2.08 -27.84
CA PRO A 15 2.91 -0.98 -26.87
C PRO A 15 4.28 -0.80 -26.20
N PRO A 16 4.77 0.45 -25.97
CA PRO A 16 6.12 0.77 -25.44
C PRO A 16 6.43 0.25 -24.04
N ILE A 17 5.47 -0.40 -23.38
CA ILE A 17 5.54 -0.81 -21.99
C ILE A 17 5.25 -2.31 -21.90
N GLU A 18 6.14 -3.02 -21.22
CA GLU A 18 5.95 -4.42 -20.84
C GLU A 18 5.62 -4.52 -19.35
N ILE A 19 4.70 -5.43 -18.99
CA ILE A 19 4.38 -5.73 -17.59
C ILE A 19 5.25 -6.90 -17.15
N VAL A 20 6.30 -6.61 -16.39
CA VAL A 20 7.27 -7.62 -15.93
C VAL A 20 6.90 -8.09 -14.52
N ARG A 21 6.95 -9.42 -14.31
CA ARG A 21 6.80 -10.03 -12.99
C ARG A 21 8.17 -10.24 -12.35
N LYS A 22 8.50 -9.46 -11.32
CA LYS A 22 9.67 -9.69 -10.47
C LYS A 22 9.31 -10.60 -9.30
N ARG A 23 9.96 -11.76 -9.21
CA ARG A 23 9.98 -12.57 -7.98
C ARG A 23 10.89 -11.89 -6.98
N VAL A 24 10.31 -11.38 -5.90
CA VAL A 24 11.05 -10.77 -4.79
C VAL A 24 11.14 -11.83 -3.70
N ARG A 25 12.36 -12.13 -3.23
CA ARG A 25 12.55 -13.00 -2.07
C ARG A 25 12.19 -12.20 -0.84
N LEU A 26 11.08 -12.55 -0.19
CA LEU A 26 10.71 -11.97 1.08
C LEU A 26 11.50 -12.70 2.18
N LYS A 27 12.11 -11.93 3.08
CA LYS A 27 12.63 -12.50 4.32
C LYS A 27 11.45 -12.87 5.19
N TRP A 28 11.39 -14.12 5.63
CA TRP A 28 10.46 -14.56 6.66
C TRP A 28 10.97 -14.05 8.00
N GLN A 29 10.57 -12.84 8.36
CA GLN A 29 10.79 -12.27 9.67
C GLN A 29 9.47 -11.70 10.18
N GLU A 30 9.27 -11.77 11.49
CA GLU A 30 8.09 -11.18 12.12
C GLU A 30 8.10 -9.66 11.89
N PRO A 31 7.07 -9.07 11.26
CA PRO A 31 7.07 -7.65 10.90
C PRO A 31 7.20 -6.73 12.12
N LEU A 32 6.49 -7.02 13.21
CA LEU A 32 6.51 -6.19 14.41
C LEU A 32 7.90 -6.18 15.07
N LYS A 33 8.53 -7.35 15.20
CA LYS A 33 9.91 -7.46 15.70
C LYS A 33 10.90 -6.67 14.85
N ALA A 34 10.74 -6.71 13.54
CA ALA A 34 11.58 -5.96 12.61
C ALA A 34 11.44 -4.44 12.81
N GLU A 35 10.21 -3.96 12.95
CA GLU A 35 9.89 -2.55 13.16
C GLU A 35 10.42 -2.04 14.50
N ILE A 36 10.24 -2.81 15.57
CA ILE A 36 10.78 -2.46 16.90
C ILE A 36 12.31 -2.37 16.85
N GLY A 37 12.98 -3.31 16.17
CA GLY A 37 14.43 -3.26 15.96
C GLY A 37 14.87 -2.00 15.22
N HIS A 38 14.19 -1.65 14.13
CA HIS A 38 14.45 -0.43 13.38
C HIS A 38 14.26 0.84 14.22
N PHE A 39 13.19 0.89 15.02
CA PHE A 39 12.90 2.01 15.93
C PHE A 39 14.03 2.23 16.95
N LEU A 40 14.51 1.16 17.58
CA LEU A 40 15.63 1.23 18.53
C LEU A 40 16.93 1.71 17.86
N GLU A 41 17.19 1.26 16.62
CA GLU A 41 18.34 1.77 15.85
C GLU A 41 18.22 3.26 15.54
N CYS A 42 17.03 3.74 15.19
CA CYS A 42 16.77 5.15 14.94
C CYS A 42 17.07 6.00 16.17
N ILE A 43 16.62 5.55 17.36
CA ILE A 43 16.92 6.21 18.63
C ILE A 43 18.43 6.23 18.88
N ALA A 44 19.10 5.08 18.75
CA ALA A 44 20.53 4.96 19.01
C ALA A 44 21.38 5.85 18.08
N LYS A 45 20.94 6.04 16.83
CA LYS A 45 21.62 6.86 15.83
C LYS A 45 21.16 8.32 15.82
N GLY A 46 20.15 8.68 16.60
CA GLY A 46 19.54 10.02 16.60
C GLY A 46 18.91 10.41 15.25
N VAL A 47 18.46 9.43 14.46
CA VAL A 47 17.84 9.66 13.14
C VAL A 47 16.35 9.46 13.21
N SER A 48 15.60 10.21 12.39
CA SER A 48 14.16 10.00 12.27
C SER A 48 13.85 8.69 11.55
N PRO A 49 12.83 7.93 12.00
CA PRO A 49 12.38 6.73 11.29
C PRO A 49 11.83 7.10 9.91
N GLN A 50 11.84 6.12 8.99
CA GLN A 50 11.32 6.32 7.65
C GLN A 50 9.82 6.72 7.66
N ILE A 51 9.07 6.19 8.62
CA ILE A 51 7.66 6.52 8.86
C ILE A 51 7.53 7.04 10.30
N PRO A 52 7.35 8.35 10.50
CA PRO A 52 7.13 8.90 11.83
C PRO A 52 5.68 8.64 12.29
N GLY A 53 5.44 8.78 13.59
CA GLY A 53 4.15 8.44 14.22
C GLY A 53 2.97 9.26 13.70
N GLU A 54 3.21 10.51 13.32
CA GLU A 54 2.20 11.40 12.74
C GLU A 54 1.68 10.84 11.42
N LYS A 55 2.55 10.29 10.56
CA LYS A 55 2.12 9.67 9.30
C LYS A 55 1.29 8.41 9.54
N ALA A 56 1.61 7.64 10.59
CA ALA A 56 0.81 6.46 10.95
C ALA A 56 -0.58 6.86 11.43
N ARG A 57 -0.68 7.92 12.25
CA ARG A 57 -1.96 8.50 12.69
C ARG A 57 -2.79 8.98 11.52
N ASP A 58 -2.21 9.77 10.63
CA ASP A 58 -2.93 10.35 9.49
C ASP A 58 -3.42 9.25 8.53
N ALA A 59 -2.62 8.20 8.32
CA ALA A 59 -3.03 7.03 7.54
C ALA A 59 -4.20 6.27 8.19
N LEU A 60 -4.21 6.14 9.52
CA LEU A 60 -5.30 5.50 10.26
C LEU A 60 -6.59 6.32 10.17
N GLU A 61 -6.51 7.63 10.33
CA GLU A 61 -7.65 8.55 10.21
C GLU A 61 -8.31 8.42 8.83
N LEU A 62 -7.50 8.44 7.76
CA LEU A 62 -7.98 8.23 6.40
C LEU A 62 -8.63 6.85 6.20
N ALA A 63 -8.05 5.79 6.78
CA ALA A 63 -8.61 4.44 6.68
C ALA A 63 -9.99 4.34 7.37
N VAL A 64 -10.17 5.02 8.51
CA VAL A 64 -11.46 5.12 9.21
C VAL A 64 -12.47 5.86 8.34
N GLU A 65 -12.10 7.00 7.77
CA GLU A 65 -12.98 7.77 6.89
C GLU A 65 -13.47 6.94 5.69
N ILE A 66 -12.54 6.26 5.00
CA ILE A 66 -12.88 5.37 3.88
C ILE A 66 -13.84 4.27 4.33
N SER A 67 -13.59 3.68 5.50
CA SER A 67 -14.45 2.63 6.04
C SER A 67 -15.88 3.12 6.28
N GLU A 68 -16.04 4.34 6.79
CA GLU A 68 -17.36 4.95 7.00
C GLU A 68 -18.05 5.33 5.68
N ILE A 69 -17.31 5.78 4.67
CA ILE A 69 -17.85 5.99 3.31
C ILE A 69 -18.37 4.66 2.74
N VAL A 70 -17.59 3.59 2.84
CA VAL A 70 -17.97 2.25 2.34
C VAL A 70 -19.21 1.73 3.06
N LYS A 71 -19.29 1.86 4.39
CA LYS A 71 -20.47 1.46 5.17
C LYS A 71 -21.73 2.21 4.72
N ARG A 72 -21.66 3.54 4.60
CA ARG A 72 -22.79 4.38 4.14
C ARG A 72 -23.24 3.98 2.74
N ASN A 73 -22.30 3.85 1.79
CA ASN A 73 -22.61 3.47 0.42
C ASN A 73 -23.28 2.10 0.33
N ASN A 74 -22.80 1.14 1.13
CA ASN A 74 -23.41 -0.19 1.20
C ASN A 74 -24.84 -0.12 1.74
N GLN A 75 -25.08 0.62 2.84
CA GLN A 75 -26.43 0.79 3.39
C GLN A 75 -27.40 1.41 2.38
N THR A 76 -27.00 2.49 1.70
CA THR A 76 -27.81 3.11 0.64
C THR A 76 -28.14 2.11 -0.48
N ARG A 77 -27.15 1.33 -0.91
CA ARG A 77 -27.32 0.32 -1.97
C ARG A 77 -28.29 -0.81 -1.57
N PHE A 78 -28.27 -1.24 -0.30
CA PHE A 78 -29.19 -2.26 0.19
C PHE A 78 -30.61 -1.74 0.39
N GLN A 79 -30.79 -0.47 0.78
CA GLN A 79 -32.13 0.12 0.90
C GLN A 79 -32.80 0.32 -0.47
N SER A 80 -32.05 0.72 -1.49
CA SER A 80 -32.59 0.86 -2.86
C SER A 80 -33.00 -0.48 -3.49
N ALA A 81 -32.44 -1.60 -3.03
CA ALA A 81 -32.79 -2.95 -3.48
C ALA A 81 -34.02 -3.54 -2.78
N ALA A 82 -34.41 -3.02 -1.62
CA ALA A 82 -35.57 -3.47 -0.84
C ALA A 82 -36.89 -2.76 -1.22
N VAL A 83 -36.83 -1.77 -2.12
CA VAL A 83 -37.97 -0.97 -2.59
C VAL A 83 -38.43 -1.39 -4.01
N GLN A 84 -37.92 -2.51 -4.53
CA GLN A 84 -38.35 -3.12 -5.81
C GLN A 84 -39.12 -4.42 -5.59
#